data_AF-A0A2N6K7Q2-F1
#
_entry.id   AF-A0A2N6K7Q2-F1
#
_cell.length_a   1.000
_cell.length_b   1.000
_cell.length_c   1.000
_cell.angle_alpha   90.00
_cell.angle_beta   90.00
_cell.angle_gamma   90.00
#
_symmetry.space_group_name_H-M   'P 1'
#
loop_
_entity.id
_entity.type
_entity.pdbx_description
1 polymer ?
#
loop_
_entity_poly.entity_id
_entity_poly.type
_entity_poly.pdbx_seq_one_letter_code
_entity_poly.pdbx_strand_id
1 'polypeptide(L)' 'MKDDYLRIRMSKRRMDKLRLYAQMKDTTMTHVIEDLIDSLNIPDIDKNSTTPQPVKPAV' A
#
# COMPACT_ATOMS: atom_id res chain seq x y z
N MET A 1 9.14 2.09 -13.30
CA MET A 1 9.54 2.99 -12.20
C MET A 1 8.45 2.89 -11.15
N LYS A 2 8.62 3.46 -9.95
CA LYS A 2 7.49 3.53 -8.99
C LYS A 2 6.61 4.69 -9.43
N ASP A 3 5.50 4.38 -10.11
CA ASP A 3 4.67 5.38 -10.79
C ASP A 3 3.44 5.79 -9.94
N ASP A 4 3.08 4.97 -8.96
CA ASP A 4 1.98 5.23 -8.03
C ASP A 4 2.44 5.99 -6.77
N TYR A 5 1.60 6.90 -6.29
CA TYR A 5 1.86 7.70 -5.08
C TYR A 5 0.70 7.64 -4.08
N LEU A 6 1.04 7.63 -2.79
CA LEU A 6 0.07 7.58 -1.70
C LEU A 6 0.04 8.91 -0.93
N ARG A 7 -1.12 9.59 -0.97
CA ARG A 7 -1.35 10.82 -0.19
C ARG A 7 -2.19 10.53 1.05
N ILE A 8 -1.59 10.59 2.24
CA ILE A 8 -2.26 10.30 3.51
C ILE A 8 -2.41 11.59 4.33
N ARG A 9 -3.63 11.89 4.77
CA ARG A 9 -3.86 12.91 5.80
C ARG A 9 -3.64 12.31 7.19
N MET A 10 -2.72 12.90 7.95
CA MET A 10 -2.42 12.47 9.30
C MET A 10 -2.22 13.66 10.25
N SER A 11 -2.42 13.43 11.55
CA SER A 11 -2.15 14.45 12.56
C SER A 11 -0.65 14.69 12.71
N LYS A 12 -0.27 15.89 13.15
CA LYS A 12 1.13 16.25 13.39
C LYS A 12 1.86 15.23 14.27
N ARG A 13 1.22 14.79 15.37
CA ARG A 13 1.77 13.76 16.26
C ARG A 13 2.10 12.45 15.53
N ARG A 14 1.26 12.00 14.59
CA ARG A 14 1.51 10.77 13.82
C ARG A 14 2.64 10.96 12.80
N MET A 15 2.66 12.11 12.13
CA MET A 15 3.73 12.45 11.19
C MET A 15 5.10 12.52 11.87
N ASP A 16 5.17 13.18 13.03
CA ASP A 16 6.42 13.33 13.78
C ASP A 16 6.92 11.97 14.31
N LYS A 17 6.00 11.07 14.71
CA LYS A 17 6.36 9.69 15.08
C LYS A 17 6.93 8.89 13.91
N LEU A 18 6.36 9.02 12.71
CA LEU A 18 6.86 8.34 11.51
C LEU A 18 8.26 8.84 11.12
N ARG A 19 8.48 10.16 11.18
CA ARG A 19 9.80 10.77 10.95
C ARG A 19 10.85 10.27 11.93
N LEU A 20 10.51 10.28 13.22
CA LEU A 20 11.42 9.81 14.27
C LEU A 20 11.77 8.33 14.08
N TYR A 21 10.79 7.49 13.79
CA TYR A 21 11.02 6.06 13.55
C TYR A 21 11.92 5.81 12.34
N ALA A 22 11.69 6.53 11.23
CA ALA A 22 12.54 6.45 10.05
C ALA A 22 13.99 6.84 10.38
N GLN A 23 14.19 7.93 11.13
CA GLN A 23 15.52 8.36 11.58
C GLN A 23 16.19 7.33 12.50
N MET A 24 15.45 6.72 13.43
CA MET A 24 16.00 5.69 14.32
C MET A 24 16.45 4.42 13.58
N LYS A 25 15.82 4.11 12.45
CA LYS A 25 16.15 2.95 11.61
C LYS A 25 17.16 3.28 10.48
N ASP A 26 17.66 4.51 10.43
CA ASP A 26 18.52 5.02 9.35
C ASP A 26 17.93 4.76 7.95
N THR A 27 16.63 5.00 7.81
CA THR A 27 15.87 4.74 6.58
C THR A 27 14.92 5.88 6.25
N THR A 28 14.27 5.81 5.09
CA THR A 28 13.28 6.81 4.67
C THR A 28 11.88 6.46 5.16
N MET A 29 11.03 7.46 5.33
CA MET A 29 9.62 7.25 5.67
C MET A 29 8.90 6.36 4.64
N THR A 30 9.29 6.45 3.38
CA THR A 30 8.77 5.60 2.30
C THR A 30 9.12 4.13 2.56
N HIS A 31 10.39 3.82 2.85
CA HIS A 31 10.82 2.45 3.14
C HIS A 31 10.15 1.89 4.39
N VAL A 32 9.91 2.71 5.42
CA VAL A 32 9.12 2.28 6.60
C VAL A 32 7.72 1.81 6.20
N ILE A 33 7.08 2.51 5.26
CA ILE A 33 5.74 2.17 4.78
C ILE A 33 5.80 0.94 3.86
N GLU A 34 6.80 0.84 2.99
CA GLU A 34 7.02 -0.32 2.12
C GLU A 34 7.26 -1.59 2.95
N ASP A 35 8.18 -1.57 3.91
CA ASP A 35 8.43 -2.67 4.85
C ASP A 35 7.16 -3.08 5.59
N LEU A 36 6.32 -2.12 6.00
CA LEU A 36 5.07 -2.40 6.67
C LEU A 36 4.08 -3.10 5.73
N ILE A 37 3.97 -2.63 4.48
CA ILE A 37 3.10 -3.24 3.46
C ILE A 37 3.57 -4.66 3.14
N ASP A 38 4.87 -4.86 2.94
CA ASP A 38 5.47 -6.17 2.63
C ASP A 38 5.33 -7.15 3.80
N SER A 39 5.24 -6.65 5.04
CA SER A 39 4.98 -7.49 6.21
C SER A 39 3.53 -7.98 6.33
N LEU A 40 2.60 -7.42 5.53
CA LEU A 40 1.21 -7.86 5.53
C LEU A 40 1.12 -9.20 4.79
N ASN A 41 0.78 -10.26 5.50
CA ASN A 41 0.55 -11.58 4.90
C ASN A 41 -0.78 -11.61 4.13
N ILE A 42 -0.85 -10.90 3.02
CA ILE A 42 -2.01 -10.82 2.13
C ILE A 42 -1.75 -11.77 0.95
N PRO A 43 -2.71 -12.65 0.59
CA PRO A 43 -2.58 -13.47 -0.60
C PRO A 43 -2.50 -12.56 -1.84
N ASP A 44 -1.58 -12.86 -2.76
CA ASP A 44 -1.40 -12.11 -4.01
C ASP A 44 -2.76 -11.83 -4.68
N ILE A 45 -3.05 -10.54 -4.90
CA ILE A 45 -4.30 -10.10 -5.55
C ILE A 45 -4.40 -10.64 -7.00
N ASP A 46 -3.28 -11.07 -7.59
CA ASP A 46 -3.16 -11.42 -9.01
C ASP A 46 -3.27 -12.93 -9.35
N LYS A 47 -4.09 -13.71 -8.63
CA LYS A 47 -4.42 -15.09 -9.09
C LYS A 47 -5.89 -15.44 -9.25
N ASN A 48 -6.81 -14.50 -9.02
CA ASN A 48 -8.22 -14.75 -9.35
C ASN A 48 -9.00 -13.50 -9.73
N SER A 49 -8.56 -12.79 -10.78
CA SER A 49 -9.51 -11.97 -11.55
C SER A 49 -10.41 -12.91 -12.38
N THR A 50 -11.29 -13.65 -11.71
CA THR A 50 -12.53 -14.12 -12.34
C THR A 50 -13.42 -12.89 -12.42
N THR A 51 -13.18 -12.02 -13.40
CA THR A 51 -14.21 -11.10 -13.84
C THR A 51 -15.21 -11.94 -14.62
N PRO A 52 -16.45 -12.19 -14.14
CA PRO A 52 -17.46 -12.82 -14.98
C PRO A 52 -17.75 -11.84 -16.12
N GLN A 53 -17.49 -12.26 -17.36
CA GLN A 53 -17.91 -11.48 -18.53
C GLN A 53 -19.43 -11.31 -18.49
N PRO A 54 -19.98 -10.15 -18.89
CA PRO A 54 -21.43 -9.97 -18.95
C PRO A 54 -21.99 -10.93 -20.01
N VAL A 55 -22.72 -11.96 -19.58
CA VAL A 55 -23.49 -12.80 -20.50
C VAL A 55 -24.58 -11.92 -21.13
N LYS A 56 -24.50 -11.73 -22.45
CA LYS A 56 -25.54 -11.06 -23.22
C LYS A 56 -26.86 -11.83 -23.06
N PRO A 57 -28.01 -11.16 -22.85
CA PRO A 57 -29.29 -11.84 -22.80
C PRO A 57 -29.60 -12.46 -24.17
N ALA A 58 -29.93 -13.75 -24.19
CA ALA A 58 -30.45 -14.43 -25.37
C ALA A 58 -31.88 -13.94 -25.63
N VAL A 59 -32.16 -13.62 -26.90
CA VAL A 59 -33.48 -13.25 -27.45
C VAL A 59 -34.35 -14.50 -27.56
#